data_AF-A0A960HTS7-F1
#
_entry.id   AF-A0A960HTS7-F1
#
_cell.length_a   1.000
_cell.length_b   1.000
_cell.length_c   1.000
_cell.angle_alpha   90.00
_cell.angle_beta   90.00
_cell.angle_gamma   90.00
#
_symmetry.space_group_name_H-M   'P 1'
#
loop_
_entity.id
_entity.type
_entity.pdbx_description
1 polymer ?
#
loop_
_entity_poly.entity_id
_entity_poly.type
_entity_poly.pdbx_seq_one_letter_code
_entity_poly.pdbx_strand_id
1 'polypeptide(L)'
;RRYVGDNVRTTVEQNIVLRYVSNADLPALHRDLTAAKLAEPGAGTIMDITACPGTDTCKLGIASSRGLAAELRNRMARASFVADAAIEGLRIKVSGCFNSCGQHHVADIGFFGNNRKVDGYSVPHFQVVLGGRWRENAGSYGMAVGAIPSKRIPDVVETLTTRFASDRSGDESFQDWIARLGKKEIGAMLADLKPVPAHDLDPSFYVDW
;
A
#
# COMPACT_ATOMS: atom_id res chain seq x y z
N ARG A 1 27.28 13.87 1.51
CA ARG A 1 28.50 14.71 1.36
C ARG A 1 29.30 14.38 0.10
N ARG A 2 29.85 13.17 -0.05
CA ARG A 2 30.68 12.78 -1.21
C ARG A 2 30.05 13.10 -2.59
N TYR A 3 28.78 12.73 -2.80
CA TYR A 3 28.13 12.82 -4.11
C TYR A 3 27.22 14.04 -4.33
N VAL A 4 26.68 14.60 -3.24
CA VAL A 4 25.64 15.67 -3.31
C VAL A 4 25.87 16.82 -2.34
N GLY A 5 27.02 16.85 -1.64
CA GLY A 5 27.21 17.73 -0.48
C GLY A 5 26.14 17.43 0.58
N ASP A 6 25.36 18.45 0.94
CA ASP A 6 24.23 18.36 1.88
C ASP A 6 22.85 18.46 1.19
N ASN A 7 22.79 18.24 -0.13
CA ASN A 7 21.56 18.35 -0.93
C ASN A 7 20.68 17.09 -0.88
N VAL A 8 20.30 16.68 0.32
CA VAL A 8 19.37 15.57 0.56
C VAL A 8 17.99 16.12 0.95
N ARG A 9 16.91 15.53 0.44
CA ARG A 9 15.52 15.87 0.81
C ARG A 9 14.74 14.60 1.14
N THR A 10 13.69 14.73 1.93
CA THR A 10 12.71 13.66 2.16
C THR A 10 11.41 13.96 1.43
N THR A 11 10.67 12.92 1.05
CA THR A 11 9.34 13.06 0.43
C THR A 11 8.24 12.64 1.41
N VAL A 12 6.99 12.97 1.08
CA VAL A 12 5.81 12.57 1.87
C VAL A 12 5.49 11.08 1.73
N GLU A 13 6.06 10.42 0.73
CA GLU A 13 6.07 8.98 0.51
C GLU A 13 7.16 8.26 1.32
N GLN A 14 7.92 8.98 2.16
CA GLN A 14 8.99 8.45 3.02
C GLN A 14 10.29 8.10 2.28
N ASN A 15 10.49 8.61 1.05
CA ASN A 15 11.74 8.45 0.30
C ASN A 15 12.78 9.51 0.63
N ILE A 16 14.03 9.19 0.26
CA ILE A 16 15.18 10.09 0.31
C ILE A 16 15.59 10.47 -1.12
N VAL A 17 15.63 11.77 -1.41
CA VAL A 17 16.03 12.32 -2.71
C VAL A 17 17.43 12.91 -2.60
N LEU A 18 18.37 12.36 -3.38
CA LEU A 18 19.72 12.86 -3.55
C LEU A 18 19.76 13.81 -4.75
N ARG A 19 19.85 15.12 -4.52
CA ARG A 19 19.80 16.13 -5.60
C ARG A 19 21.17 16.49 -6.11
N TYR A 20 21.24 16.84 -7.40
CA TYR A 20 22.45 17.31 -8.08
C TYR A 20 23.59 16.28 -8.16
N VAL A 21 23.23 14.99 -8.29
CA VAL A 21 24.21 13.94 -8.57
C VAL A 21 24.72 14.11 -10.01
N SER A 22 26.04 14.13 -10.20
CA SER A 22 26.63 14.11 -11.54
C SER A 22 26.37 12.76 -12.22
N ASN A 23 26.06 12.75 -13.52
CA ASN A 23 25.86 11.52 -14.27
C ASN A 23 27.08 10.58 -14.21
N ALA A 24 28.29 11.14 -14.13
CA ALA A 24 29.53 10.36 -14.00
C ALA A 24 29.65 9.63 -12.65
N ASP A 25 28.99 10.13 -11.61
CA ASP A 25 29.05 9.57 -10.26
C ASP A 25 28.00 8.47 -10.03
N LEU A 26 26.99 8.33 -10.90
CA LEU A 26 25.88 7.39 -10.73
C LEU A 26 26.34 5.94 -10.49
N PRO A 27 27.32 5.37 -11.24
CA PRO A 27 27.77 4.00 -10.98
C PRO A 27 28.42 3.82 -9.61
N ALA A 28 29.18 4.83 -9.16
CA ALA A 28 29.85 4.79 -7.86
C ALA A 28 28.83 4.97 -6.72
N LEU A 29 27.91 5.92 -6.87
CA LEU A 29 26.81 6.13 -5.93
C LEU A 29 25.96 4.87 -5.78
N HIS A 30 25.56 4.25 -6.89
CA HIS A 30 24.74 3.04 -6.86
C HIS A 30 25.45 1.90 -6.10
N ARG A 31 26.73 1.64 -6.39
CA ARG A 31 27.52 0.65 -5.65
C ARG A 31 27.57 0.93 -4.15
N ASP A 32 27.80 2.18 -3.76
CA ASP A 32 27.86 2.56 -2.35
C ASP A 32 26.49 2.40 -1.66
N LEU A 33 25.38 2.74 -2.35
CA LEU A 33 24.02 2.50 -1.87
C LEU A 33 23.70 1.01 -1.76
N THR A 34 24.15 0.18 -2.72
CA THR A 34 23.99 -1.28 -2.67
C THR A 34 24.70 -1.85 -1.44
N ALA A 35 25.94 -1.44 -1.19
CA ALA A 35 26.70 -1.86 -0.01
C ALA A 35 26.00 -1.43 1.30
N ALA A 36 25.34 -0.28 1.30
CA ALA A 36 24.54 0.22 2.42
C ALA A 36 23.12 -0.38 2.52
N LYS A 37 22.70 -1.24 1.57
CA LYS A 37 21.33 -1.78 1.46
C LYS A 37 20.25 -0.70 1.29
N LEU A 38 20.56 0.34 0.51
CA LEU A 38 19.68 1.48 0.20
C LEU A 38 19.47 1.68 -1.31
N ALA A 39 19.83 0.68 -2.13
CA ALA A 39 19.70 0.72 -3.59
C ALA A 39 18.51 -0.09 -4.12
N GLU A 40 17.51 -0.37 -3.27
CA GLU A 40 16.30 -1.07 -3.73
C GLU A 40 15.55 -0.21 -4.77
N PRO A 41 15.15 -0.78 -5.92
CA PRO A 41 14.37 -0.07 -6.92
C PRO A 41 12.90 0.07 -6.49
N GLY A 42 12.13 0.84 -7.26
CA GLY A 42 10.68 0.95 -7.07
C GLY A 42 10.19 2.22 -6.41
N ALA A 43 11.07 3.17 -6.10
CA ALA A 43 10.65 4.50 -5.64
C ALA A 43 9.66 5.13 -6.63
N GLY A 44 8.52 5.63 -6.13
CA GLY A 44 7.45 6.20 -6.93
C GLY A 44 6.52 5.20 -7.64
N THR A 45 6.72 3.88 -7.45
CA THR A 45 5.84 2.84 -8.00
C THR A 45 4.89 2.27 -6.94
N ILE A 46 4.04 1.33 -7.33
CA ILE A 46 3.14 0.59 -6.42
C ILE A 46 3.85 -0.13 -5.27
N MET A 47 5.16 -0.38 -5.40
CA MET A 47 6.00 -0.98 -4.36
C MET A 47 6.45 0.02 -3.29
N ASP A 48 6.31 1.32 -3.57
CA ASP A 48 6.69 2.43 -2.71
C ASP A 48 5.58 2.79 -1.70
N ILE A 49 5.39 1.87 -0.76
CA ILE A 49 4.26 1.92 0.16
C ILE A 49 4.57 2.83 1.35
N THR A 50 3.75 3.87 1.52
CA THR A 50 3.81 4.74 2.71
C THR A 50 3.08 4.07 3.88
N ALA A 51 3.72 3.99 5.05
CA ALA A 51 3.08 3.44 6.25
C ALA A 51 3.30 4.32 7.48
N CYS A 52 2.28 4.47 8.33
CA CYS A 52 2.49 5.03 9.67
C CYS A 52 3.15 3.97 10.59
N PRO A 53 3.56 4.35 11.81
CA PRO A 53 4.22 3.40 12.72
C PRO A 53 3.35 2.25 13.21
N GLY A 54 2.01 2.33 13.11
CA GLY A 54 1.12 1.22 13.48
C GLY A 54 1.28 0.73 14.91
N THR A 55 0.93 -0.53 15.16
CA THR A 55 1.10 -1.21 16.46
C THR A 55 2.56 -1.40 16.85
N ASP A 56 3.52 -1.21 15.94
CA ASP A 56 4.95 -1.33 16.23
C ASP A 56 5.40 -0.35 17.32
N THR A 57 4.97 0.91 17.25
CA THR A 57 5.38 1.94 18.23
C THR A 57 4.30 2.94 18.60
N CYS A 58 3.16 2.99 17.90
CA CYS A 58 2.09 3.95 18.20
C CYS A 58 1.09 3.37 19.20
N LYS A 59 0.85 4.07 20.30
CA LYS A 59 -0.19 3.70 21.30
C LYS A 59 -1.62 3.73 20.76
N LEU A 60 -1.85 4.42 19.64
CA LEU A 60 -3.14 4.48 18.95
C LEU A 60 -3.21 3.48 17.77
N GLY A 61 -2.16 2.70 17.54
CA GLY A 61 -2.14 1.67 16.51
C GLY A 61 -3.14 0.57 16.84
N ILE A 62 -3.99 0.23 15.87
CA ILE A 62 -4.95 -0.87 15.96
C ILE A 62 -4.43 -2.09 15.18
N ALA A 63 -3.75 -1.85 14.05
CA ALA A 63 -3.09 -2.88 13.25
C ALA A 63 -1.66 -2.49 12.81
N SER A 64 -0.87 -3.48 12.41
CA SER A 64 0.53 -3.43 11.99
C SER A 64 0.63 -2.88 10.57
N SER A 65 0.72 -1.55 10.46
CA SER A 65 0.85 -0.91 9.14
C SER A 65 2.21 -1.13 8.50
N ARG A 66 3.29 -1.24 9.29
CA ARG A 66 4.63 -1.50 8.76
C ARG A 66 4.79 -2.95 8.32
N GLY A 67 4.31 -3.91 9.10
CA GLY A 67 4.30 -5.32 8.72
C GLY A 67 3.52 -5.55 7.43
N LEU A 68 2.31 -4.99 7.32
CA LEU A 68 1.52 -5.07 6.09
C LEU A 68 2.24 -4.43 4.90
N ALA A 69 2.83 -3.23 5.07
CA ALA A 69 3.55 -2.56 3.99
C ALA A 69 4.78 -3.36 3.51
N ALA A 70 5.50 -4.01 4.43
CA ALA A 70 6.62 -4.88 4.08
C ALA A 70 6.17 -6.10 3.26
N GLU A 71 5.08 -6.77 3.67
CA GLU A 71 4.55 -7.90 2.91
C GLU A 71 4.05 -7.48 1.52
N LEU A 72 3.30 -6.37 1.45
CA LEU A 72 2.82 -5.85 0.18
C LEU A 72 3.99 -5.52 -0.77
N ARG A 73 5.05 -4.86 -0.28
CA ARG A 73 6.26 -4.60 -1.07
C ARG A 73 6.86 -5.90 -1.60
N ASN A 74 7.02 -6.91 -0.75
CA ASN A 74 7.56 -8.22 -1.13
C ASN A 74 6.70 -8.92 -2.19
N ARG A 75 5.36 -8.85 -2.07
CA ARG A 75 4.45 -9.50 -3.02
C ARG A 75 4.41 -8.76 -4.36
N MET A 76 4.40 -7.42 -4.35
CA MET A 76 4.43 -6.62 -5.57
C MET A 76 5.76 -6.78 -6.32
N ALA A 77 6.89 -6.88 -5.62
CA ALA A 77 8.19 -7.12 -6.25
C ALA A 77 8.28 -8.46 -7.00
N ARG A 78 7.45 -9.45 -6.64
CA ARG A 78 7.37 -10.76 -7.32
C ARG A 78 6.29 -10.81 -8.41
N ALA A 79 5.40 -9.83 -8.46
CA ALA A 79 4.24 -9.87 -9.34
C ALA A 79 4.61 -9.49 -10.78
N SER A 80 4.15 -10.28 -11.74
CA SER A 80 4.41 -10.08 -13.17
C SER A 80 3.70 -8.85 -13.75
N PHE A 81 2.68 -8.32 -13.08
CA PHE A 81 1.89 -7.17 -13.56
C PHE A 81 2.55 -5.81 -13.33
N VAL A 82 3.70 -5.73 -12.64
CA VAL A 82 4.46 -4.47 -12.49
C VAL A 82 4.93 -3.92 -13.85
N ALA A 83 4.89 -4.74 -14.91
CA ALA A 83 5.17 -4.28 -16.28
C ALA A 83 4.05 -3.41 -16.90
N ASP A 84 2.84 -3.37 -16.33
CA ASP A 84 1.78 -2.46 -16.77
C ASP A 84 1.96 -1.10 -16.10
N ALA A 85 2.30 -0.07 -16.90
CA ALA A 85 2.52 1.29 -16.43
C ALA A 85 1.32 1.88 -15.64
N ALA A 86 0.09 1.46 -15.94
CA ALA A 86 -1.09 1.93 -15.21
C ALA A 86 -1.18 1.33 -13.80
N ILE A 87 -0.62 0.14 -13.59
CA ILE A 87 -0.53 -0.49 -12.26
C ILE A 87 0.72 -0.01 -11.53
N GLU A 88 1.84 0.10 -12.23
CA GLU A 88 3.10 0.58 -11.66
C GLU A 88 2.94 1.96 -11.02
N GLY A 89 2.14 2.85 -11.63
CA GLY A 89 1.89 4.21 -11.14
C GLY A 89 0.91 4.35 -9.96
N LEU A 90 0.29 3.26 -9.50
CA LEU A 90 -0.66 3.29 -8.38
C LEU A 90 0.06 3.50 -7.05
N ARG A 91 -0.59 4.21 -6.12
CA ARG A 91 -0.08 4.44 -4.76
C ARG A 91 -0.84 3.62 -3.75
N ILE A 92 -0.08 2.91 -2.91
CA ILE A 92 -0.61 2.24 -1.73
C ILE A 92 -0.19 3.01 -0.48
N LYS A 93 -1.16 3.32 0.40
CA LYS A 93 -0.88 3.97 1.69
C LYS A 93 -1.59 3.24 2.82
N VAL A 94 -0.84 2.90 3.86
CA VAL A 94 -1.30 2.10 5.01
C VAL A 94 -1.23 2.93 6.29
N SER A 95 -2.29 2.90 7.09
CA SER A 95 -2.28 3.44 8.45
C SER A 95 -2.74 2.39 9.45
N GLY A 96 -2.10 2.31 10.61
CA GLY A 96 -2.50 1.36 11.66
C GLY A 96 -3.82 1.71 12.34
N CYS A 97 -4.41 2.89 12.09
CA CYS A 97 -5.74 3.28 12.57
C CYS A 97 -6.35 4.37 11.68
N PHE A 98 -7.59 4.76 11.99
CA PHE A 98 -8.40 5.73 11.22
C PHE A 98 -7.85 7.17 11.21
N ASN A 99 -6.87 7.51 12.05
CA ASN A 99 -6.28 8.86 12.11
C ASN A 99 -5.48 9.27 10.86
N SER A 100 -5.22 8.33 9.95
CA SER A 100 -4.67 8.62 8.62
C SER A 100 -3.29 9.30 8.59
N CYS A 101 -2.42 9.00 9.57
CA CYS A 101 -1.03 9.49 9.55
C CYS A 101 -0.25 9.05 8.30
N GLY A 102 -0.64 7.94 7.66
CA GLY A 102 -0.09 7.49 6.37
C GLY A 102 -0.83 8.05 5.14
N GLN A 103 -1.88 8.87 5.34
CA GLN A 103 -2.70 9.49 4.28
C GLN A 103 -3.44 8.48 3.38
N HIS A 104 -4.01 7.42 3.96
CA HIS A 104 -4.70 6.36 3.21
C HIS A 104 -5.93 6.86 2.43
N HIS A 105 -6.58 7.93 2.84
CA HIS A 105 -7.80 8.43 2.16
C HIS A 105 -7.54 9.00 0.77
N VAL A 106 -6.30 9.40 0.45
CA VAL A 106 -5.95 10.08 -0.81
C VAL A 106 -5.17 9.19 -1.77
N ALA A 107 -4.90 7.95 -1.37
CA ALA A 107 -4.24 6.95 -2.21
C ALA A 107 -5.21 6.33 -3.21
N ASP A 108 -4.66 5.78 -4.29
CA ASP A 108 -5.38 4.89 -5.19
C ASP A 108 -5.95 3.71 -4.39
N ILE A 109 -5.10 3.08 -3.58
CA ILE A 109 -5.44 1.98 -2.69
C ILE A 109 -4.99 2.31 -1.25
N GLY A 110 -5.95 2.60 -0.40
CA GLY A 110 -5.75 2.96 1.00
C GLY A 110 -6.19 1.87 1.96
N PHE A 111 -5.44 1.72 3.05
CA PHE A 111 -5.76 0.81 4.15
C PHE A 111 -5.67 1.51 5.49
N PHE A 112 -6.66 1.28 6.36
CA PHE A 112 -6.54 1.65 7.76
C PHE A 112 -6.92 0.55 8.74
N GLY A 113 -6.14 0.42 9.81
CA GLY A 113 -6.30 -0.64 10.79
C GLY A 113 -7.62 -0.55 11.55
N ASN A 114 -8.22 -1.72 11.72
CA ASN A 114 -9.43 -1.98 12.47
C ASN A 114 -9.28 -3.32 13.21
N ASN A 115 -10.17 -3.60 14.14
CA ASN A 115 -10.16 -4.84 14.90
C ASN A 115 -11.58 -5.37 15.02
N ARG A 116 -11.78 -6.67 14.79
CA ARG A 116 -13.09 -7.32 14.87
C ARG A 116 -13.03 -8.53 15.79
N LYS A 117 -14.15 -8.83 16.45
CA LYS A 117 -14.29 -10.07 17.21
C LYS A 117 -14.85 -11.18 16.31
N VAL A 118 -14.15 -12.31 16.25
CA VAL A 118 -14.59 -13.54 15.57
C VAL A 118 -14.42 -14.68 16.57
N ASP A 119 -15.50 -15.38 16.88
CA ASP A 119 -15.53 -16.50 17.85
C ASP A 119 -14.88 -16.16 19.21
N GLY A 120 -15.07 -14.92 19.67
CA GLY A 120 -14.54 -14.42 20.94
C GLY A 120 -13.11 -13.88 20.88
N TYR A 121 -12.38 -14.14 19.79
CA TYR A 121 -11.01 -13.67 19.60
C TYR A 121 -10.94 -12.35 18.84
N SER A 122 -9.89 -11.58 19.11
CA SER A 122 -9.57 -10.35 18.41
C SER A 122 -8.87 -10.67 17.09
N VAL A 123 -9.37 -10.14 15.98
CA VAL A 123 -8.83 -10.37 14.64
C VAL A 123 -8.43 -9.03 14.01
N PRO A 124 -7.14 -8.80 13.72
CA PRO A 124 -6.69 -7.62 12.99
C PRO A 124 -7.33 -7.56 11.60
N HIS A 125 -7.91 -6.41 11.28
CA HIS A 125 -8.52 -6.12 9.98
C HIS A 125 -7.95 -4.81 9.44
N PHE A 126 -8.05 -4.62 8.13
CA PHE A 126 -7.93 -3.30 7.53
C PHE A 126 -9.23 -2.95 6.82
N GLN A 127 -9.70 -1.73 7.03
CA GLN A 127 -10.70 -1.11 6.17
C GLN A 127 -10.02 -0.74 4.85
N VAL A 128 -10.59 -1.23 3.75
CA VAL A 128 -10.15 -0.92 2.39
C VAL A 128 -10.85 0.36 1.94
N VAL A 129 -10.06 1.30 1.41
CA VAL A 129 -10.47 2.61 0.90
C VAL A 129 -9.90 2.77 -0.51
N LEU A 130 -10.73 3.00 -1.53
CA LEU A 130 -10.28 2.95 -2.93
C LEU A 130 -10.66 4.21 -3.70
N GLY A 131 -9.82 4.58 -4.66
CA GLY A 131 -10.12 5.65 -5.63
C GLY A 131 -9.89 7.07 -5.11
N GLY A 132 -8.99 7.26 -4.13
CA GLY A 132 -8.55 8.59 -3.74
C GLY A 132 -7.72 9.24 -4.84
N ARG A 133 -7.81 10.57 -4.98
CA ARG A 133 -7.02 11.35 -5.94
C ARG A 133 -5.94 12.13 -5.20
N TRP A 134 -4.71 11.63 -5.26
CA TRP A 134 -3.54 12.27 -4.64
C TRP A 134 -3.19 13.63 -5.27
N ARG A 135 -3.37 13.75 -6.59
CA ARG A 135 -3.09 14.98 -7.35
C ARG A 135 -4.06 16.10 -6.94
N GLU A 136 -3.71 17.32 -7.33
CA GLU A 136 -4.52 18.51 -7.05
C GLU A 136 -4.79 18.73 -5.56
N ASN A 137 -3.79 18.41 -4.73
CA ASN A 137 -3.86 18.54 -3.27
C ASN A 137 -5.04 17.77 -2.65
N ALA A 138 -5.09 16.45 -2.90
CA ALA A 138 -6.20 15.59 -2.49
C ALA A 138 -7.54 15.94 -3.17
N GLY A 139 -7.58 15.96 -4.51
CA GLY A 139 -8.76 16.33 -5.29
C GLY A 139 -10.03 15.53 -4.96
N SER A 140 -9.90 14.30 -4.44
CA SER A 140 -11.00 13.54 -3.84
C SER A 140 -10.49 12.50 -2.85
N TYR A 141 -11.34 12.16 -1.87
CA TYR A 141 -11.09 11.03 -0.98
C TYR A 141 -11.63 9.73 -1.55
N GLY A 142 -10.95 8.64 -1.22
CA GLY A 142 -11.35 7.29 -1.58
C GLY A 142 -12.59 6.82 -0.83
N MET A 143 -13.29 5.87 -1.45
CA MET A 143 -14.50 5.26 -0.93
C MET A 143 -14.16 4.06 -0.04
N ALA A 144 -14.69 4.03 1.17
CA ALA A 144 -14.58 2.87 2.06
C ALA A 144 -15.49 1.72 1.57
N VAL A 145 -14.89 0.58 1.19
CA VAL A 145 -15.60 -0.53 0.54
C VAL A 145 -15.87 -1.73 1.46
N GLY A 146 -15.02 -1.97 2.45
CA GLY A 146 -15.24 -3.01 3.46
C GLY A 146 -14.01 -3.28 4.31
N ALA A 147 -14.19 -3.97 5.44
CA ALA A 147 -13.08 -4.45 6.25
C ALA A 147 -12.73 -5.88 5.85
N ILE A 148 -11.43 -6.14 5.70
CA ILE A 148 -10.85 -7.43 5.30
C ILE A 148 -9.83 -7.84 6.36
N PRO A 149 -9.72 -9.14 6.71
CA PRO A 149 -8.70 -9.62 7.65
C PRO A 149 -7.30 -9.23 7.17
N SER A 150 -6.44 -8.85 8.11
CA SER A 150 -5.09 -8.33 7.82
C SER A 150 -4.29 -9.25 6.89
N LYS A 151 -4.38 -10.57 7.09
CA LYS A 151 -3.69 -11.59 6.28
C LYS A 151 -4.19 -11.71 4.83
N ARG A 152 -5.39 -11.21 4.51
CA ARG A 152 -5.99 -11.23 3.16
C ARG A 152 -5.80 -9.93 2.38
N ILE A 153 -5.23 -8.88 2.98
CA ILE A 153 -5.00 -7.61 2.28
C ILE A 153 -4.08 -7.74 1.07
N PRO A 154 -3.00 -8.56 1.10
CA PRO A 154 -2.22 -8.79 -0.11
C PRO A 154 -3.02 -9.40 -1.27
N ASP A 155 -3.99 -10.27 -0.98
CA ASP A 155 -4.90 -10.86 -1.98
C ASP A 155 -5.89 -9.81 -2.54
N VAL A 156 -6.29 -8.82 -1.73
CA VAL A 156 -7.11 -7.69 -2.18
C VAL A 156 -6.37 -6.86 -3.22
N VAL A 157 -5.10 -6.52 -2.96
CA VAL A 157 -4.30 -5.73 -3.91
C VAL A 157 -4.15 -6.49 -5.22
N GLU A 158 -3.81 -7.77 -5.18
CA GLU A 158 -3.66 -8.60 -6.38
C GLU A 158 -4.98 -8.73 -7.18
N THR A 159 -6.10 -8.90 -6.49
CA THR A 159 -7.43 -8.95 -7.14
C THR A 159 -7.76 -7.62 -7.82
N LEU A 160 -7.51 -6.50 -7.13
CA LEU A 160 -7.77 -5.16 -7.67
C LEU A 160 -6.89 -4.86 -8.88
N THR A 161 -5.57 -5.10 -8.79
CA THR A 161 -4.65 -4.82 -9.89
C THR A 161 -4.92 -5.72 -11.09
N THR A 162 -5.17 -7.01 -10.86
CA THR A 162 -5.50 -7.97 -11.93
C THR A 162 -6.80 -7.60 -12.63
N ARG A 163 -7.85 -7.26 -11.87
CA ARG A 163 -9.13 -6.88 -12.46
C ARG A 163 -9.06 -5.53 -13.15
N PHE A 164 -8.35 -4.55 -12.59
CA PHE A 164 -8.14 -3.27 -13.25
C PHE A 164 -7.41 -3.45 -14.60
N ALA A 165 -6.35 -4.26 -14.63
CA ALA A 165 -5.60 -4.54 -15.85
C ALA A 165 -6.46 -5.11 -16.98
N SER A 166 -7.41 -6.00 -16.64
CA SER A 166 -8.24 -6.71 -17.62
C SER A 166 -9.55 -6.00 -17.98
N ASP A 167 -10.08 -5.16 -17.09
CA ASP A 167 -11.41 -4.53 -17.21
C ASP A 167 -11.33 -3.05 -17.62
N ARG A 168 -10.16 -2.41 -17.53
CA ARG A 168 -10.00 -1.00 -17.89
C ARG A 168 -10.25 -0.77 -19.38
N SER A 169 -10.92 0.33 -19.69
CA SER A 169 -11.21 0.74 -21.07
C SER A 169 -10.23 1.82 -21.55
N GLY A 170 -9.34 1.47 -22.48
CA GLY A 170 -8.36 2.42 -23.02
C GLY A 170 -7.47 3.02 -21.94
N ASP A 171 -7.42 4.34 -21.85
CA ASP A 171 -6.60 5.11 -20.89
C ASP A 171 -7.34 5.42 -19.57
N GLU A 172 -8.37 4.63 -19.23
CA GLU A 172 -9.13 4.79 -17.99
C GLU A 172 -8.21 4.74 -16.75
N SER A 173 -8.33 5.74 -15.89
CA SER A 173 -7.60 5.79 -14.62
C SER A 173 -8.18 4.82 -13.59
N PHE A 174 -7.39 4.42 -12.60
CA PHE A 174 -7.88 3.56 -11.52
C PHE A 174 -9.04 4.20 -10.76
N GLN A 175 -9.03 5.51 -10.56
CA GLN A 175 -10.12 6.23 -9.89
C GLN A 175 -11.41 6.20 -10.70
N ASP A 176 -11.32 6.40 -12.01
CA ASP A 176 -12.50 6.37 -12.89
C ASP A 176 -13.06 4.95 -12.97
N TRP A 177 -12.18 3.95 -13.03
CA TRP A 177 -12.55 2.53 -12.96
C TRP A 177 -13.28 2.17 -11.66
N ILE A 178 -12.76 2.59 -10.50
CA ILE A 178 -13.42 2.40 -9.20
C ILE A 178 -14.78 3.10 -9.15
N ALA A 179 -14.88 4.32 -9.70
CA ALA A 179 -16.14 5.05 -9.78
C ALA A 179 -17.16 4.35 -10.68
N ARG A 180 -16.73 3.78 -11.82
CA ARG A 180 -17.55 3.02 -12.75
C ARG A 180 -18.10 1.74 -12.14
N LEU A 181 -17.27 0.95 -11.46
CA LEU A 181 -17.71 -0.28 -10.78
C LEU A 181 -18.65 0.02 -9.61
N GLY A 182 -18.30 1.03 -8.81
CA GLY A 182 -19.06 1.40 -7.62
C GLY A 182 -18.98 0.40 -6.47
N LYS A 183 -19.48 0.82 -5.30
CA LYS A 183 -19.29 0.10 -4.03
C LYS A 183 -19.84 -1.33 -4.03
N LYS A 184 -20.99 -1.54 -4.68
CA LYS A 184 -21.69 -2.84 -4.66
C LYS A 184 -20.87 -3.90 -5.38
N GLU A 185 -20.41 -3.59 -6.60
CA GLU A 185 -19.62 -4.50 -7.42
C GLU A 185 -18.27 -4.80 -6.77
N ILE A 186 -17.58 -3.78 -6.27
CA ILE A 186 -16.32 -3.97 -5.52
C ILE A 186 -16.54 -4.82 -4.27
N GLY A 187 -17.64 -4.59 -3.56
CA GLY A 187 -18.00 -5.36 -2.37
C GLY A 187 -18.26 -6.84 -2.66
N ALA A 188 -18.79 -7.16 -3.84
CA ALA A 188 -18.99 -8.52 -4.33
C ALA A 188 -17.67 -9.16 -4.79
N MET A 189 -16.84 -8.42 -5.52
CA MET A 189 -15.51 -8.86 -5.95
C MET A 189 -14.60 -9.25 -4.78
N LEU A 190 -14.71 -8.55 -3.65
CA LEU A 190 -13.91 -8.83 -2.44
C LEU A 190 -14.64 -9.70 -1.41
N ALA A 191 -15.79 -10.28 -1.74
CA ALA A 191 -16.62 -11.02 -0.78
C ALA A 191 -15.89 -12.25 -0.21
N ASP A 192 -15.21 -13.01 -1.06
CA ASP A 192 -14.54 -14.26 -0.69
C ASP A 192 -13.29 -14.07 0.19
N LEU A 193 -12.81 -12.83 0.31
CA LEU A 193 -11.68 -12.47 1.15
C LEU A 193 -12.08 -12.05 2.57
N LYS A 194 -13.38 -11.87 2.84
CA LYS A 194 -13.91 -11.47 4.14
C LYS A 194 -13.94 -12.56 5.21
N PRO A 195 -14.24 -13.84 4.88
CA PRO A 195 -14.29 -14.90 5.88
C PRO A 195 -12.96 -15.06 6.62
N VAL A 196 -13.05 -15.26 7.92
CA VAL A 196 -11.92 -15.59 8.81
C VAL A 196 -12.04 -17.07 9.15
N PRO A 197 -11.01 -17.91 8.88
CA PRO A 197 -11.01 -19.29 9.36
C PRO A 197 -11.10 -19.35 10.88
N ALA A 198 -11.69 -20.41 11.43
CA ALA A 198 -11.70 -20.62 12.88
C ALA A 198 -10.26 -20.64 13.45
N HIS A 199 -10.09 -20.17 14.68
CA HIS A 199 -8.78 -20.02 15.31
C HIS A 199 -7.98 -21.32 15.41
N ASP A 200 -8.66 -22.44 15.61
CA ASP A 200 -8.07 -23.78 15.65
C ASP A 200 -7.59 -24.27 14.28
N LEU A 201 -8.18 -23.78 13.18
CA LEU A 201 -7.79 -24.11 11.82
C LEU A 201 -6.63 -23.24 11.32
N ASP A 202 -6.67 -21.94 11.57
CA ASP A 202 -5.60 -21.01 11.17
C ASP A 202 -5.43 -19.86 12.18
N PRO A 203 -4.60 -20.06 13.22
CA PRO A 203 -4.37 -19.04 14.23
C PRO A 203 -3.61 -17.81 13.69
N SER A 204 -3.01 -17.90 12.49
CA SER A 204 -2.24 -16.79 11.92
C SER A 204 -3.11 -15.58 11.58
N PHE A 205 -4.42 -15.76 11.38
CA PHE A 205 -5.38 -14.67 11.16
C PHE A 205 -5.59 -13.79 12.39
N TYR A 206 -5.30 -14.31 13.57
CA TYR A 206 -5.55 -13.68 14.86
C TYR A 206 -4.32 -12.94 15.40
N VAL A 207 -3.22 -12.98 14.64
CA VAL A 207 -1.98 -12.24 14.91
C VAL A 207 -1.75 -11.28 13.74
N ASP A 208 -1.18 -10.12 14.04
CA ASP A 208 -0.88 -9.15 13.00
C ASP A 208 0.33 -9.54 12.14
N TRP A 209 0.70 -8.68 11.18
CA TRP A 209 1.93 -8.80 10.40
C TRP A 209 3.19 -8.45 11.18
#